data_AF-A0A946UYP8-F1
#
_entry.id   AF-A0A946UYP8-F1
#
_cell.length_a   1.000
_cell.length_b   1.000
_cell.length_c   1.000
_cell.angle_alpha   90.00
_cell.angle_beta   90.00
_cell.angle_gamma   90.00
#
_symmetry.space_group_name_H-M   'P 1'
#
loop_
_entity.id
_entity.type
_entity.pdbx_description
1 polymer ?
#
loop_
_entity_poly.entity_id
_entity_poly.type
_entity_poly.pdbx_seq_one_letter_code
_entity_poly.pdbx_strand_id
1 'polypeptide(L)'
;YSAAPDGSTVLKLSGTLVTTGDVRGKPSWSPLSDWLVYLALQGPGLLELHAASADGASNVKIDGTMGAFIVPGEGIELWSPLGGQLMYIYDQAADGIFDIHVWDTTSQMSTRISQAQVTGDNLPDHGIWSDDGSRIAYVFEPAGAPASLFLASADGLVNQEITDTLLNNRPVSERFFNWSPGVEMRSDEAAFSPP
;
A
#
# COMPACT_ATOMS: atom_id res chain seq x y z
N TYR A 1 5.17 -16.89 -12.77
CA TYR A 1 5.00 -17.09 -14.22
C TYR A 1 3.62 -16.57 -14.60
N SER A 2 3.45 -15.96 -15.77
CA SER A 2 2.13 -15.81 -16.42
C SER A 2 1.94 -16.94 -17.41
N ALA A 3 0.69 -17.29 -17.69
CA ALA A 3 0.36 -18.23 -18.75
C ALA A 3 -0.86 -17.75 -19.52
N ALA A 4 -0.91 -18.02 -20.82
CA ALA A 4 -2.14 -17.85 -21.57
C ALA A 4 -3.24 -18.76 -20.98
N PRO A 5 -4.53 -18.38 -21.07
CA PRO A 5 -5.63 -19.20 -20.53
C PRO A 5 -5.70 -20.62 -21.09
N ASP A 6 -5.15 -20.82 -22.29
CA ASP A 6 -5.05 -22.12 -22.98
C ASP A 6 -3.73 -22.87 -22.70
N GLY A 7 -2.84 -22.30 -21.89
CA GLY A 7 -1.54 -22.87 -21.53
C GLY A 7 -0.51 -22.87 -22.66
N SER A 8 -0.80 -22.25 -23.81
CA SER A 8 0.08 -22.25 -24.99
C SER A 8 1.37 -21.45 -24.77
N THR A 9 1.35 -20.48 -23.86
CA THR A 9 2.52 -19.70 -23.45
C THR A 9 2.65 -19.74 -21.94
N VAL A 10 3.89 -19.91 -21.47
CA VAL A 10 4.26 -19.77 -20.06
C VAL A 10 5.47 -18.86 -20.01
N LEU A 11 5.33 -17.71 -19.36
CA LEU A 11 6.36 -16.69 -19.27
C LEU A 11 6.81 -16.50 -17.83
N LYS A 12 8.13 -16.54 -17.60
CA LYS A 12 8.70 -16.18 -16.31
C LYS A 12 8.64 -14.66 -16.17
N LEU A 13 7.92 -14.18 -15.15
CA LEU A 13 7.76 -12.74 -14.90
C LEU A 13 8.74 -12.18 -13.88
N SER A 14 9.28 -13.02 -12.99
CA SER A 14 10.33 -12.55 -12.08
C SER A 14 11.60 -12.26 -12.88
N GLY A 15 12.33 -11.22 -12.48
CA GLY A 15 13.63 -10.94 -13.08
C GLY A 15 14.69 -11.96 -12.64
N THR A 16 15.95 -11.59 -12.84
CA THR A 16 17.09 -12.41 -12.44
C THR A 16 17.24 -12.36 -10.92
N LEU A 17 17.06 -13.50 -10.27
CA LEU A 17 17.30 -13.67 -8.83
C LEU A 17 18.80 -13.85 -8.58
N VAL A 18 19.29 -13.44 -7.41
CA VAL A 18 20.65 -13.81 -6.96
C VAL A 18 20.75 -15.33 -6.74
N THR A 19 21.96 -15.89 -6.63
CA THR A 19 22.18 -17.35 -6.50
C THR A 19 21.42 -18.01 -5.34
N THR A 20 21.15 -17.25 -4.28
CA THR A 20 20.35 -17.67 -3.11
C THR A 20 18.98 -16.96 -3.04
N GLY A 21 18.59 -16.28 -4.12
CA GLY A 21 17.39 -15.47 -4.20
C GLY A 21 16.17 -16.32 -4.48
N ASP A 22 15.04 -15.90 -3.93
CA ASP A 22 13.75 -16.53 -4.13
C ASP A 22 12.66 -15.46 -4.18
N VAL A 23 11.52 -15.81 -4.78
CA VAL A 23 10.27 -15.05 -4.68
C VAL A 23 9.55 -15.49 -3.41
N ARG A 24 9.16 -14.53 -2.57
CA ARG A 24 8.45 -14.80 -1.31
C ARG A 24 7.11 -14.08 -1.27
N GLY A 25 6.27 -14.45 -0.31
CA GLY A 25 4.93 -13.89 -0.15
C GLY A 25 3.94 -14.39 -1.20
N LYS A 26 2.73 -13.80 -1.21
CA LYS A 26 1.71 -14.07 -2.22
C LYS A 26 1.80 -12.98 -3.29
N PRO A 27 2.19 -13.30 -4.54
CA PRO A 27 2.18 -12.31 -5.60
C PRO A 27 0.75 -11.85 -5.89
N SER A 28 0.58 -10.58 -6.26
CA SER A 28 -0.73 -9.96 -6.48
C SER A 28 -0.80 -9.34 -7.87
N TRP A 29 -1.85 -9.69 -8.62
CA TRP A 29 -2.12 -9.08 -9.92
C TRP A 29 -2.91 -7.78 -9.72
N SER A 30 -2.55 -6.76 -10.50
CA SER A 30 -3.37 -5.57 -10.69
C SER A 30 -4.77 -5.94 -11.20
N PRO A 31 -5.82 -5.15 -10.88
CA PRO A 31 -7.17 -5.36 -11.39
C PRO A 31 -7.25 -5.42 -12.92
N LEU A 32 -6.35 -4.70 -13.60
CA LEU A 32 -6.26 -4.68 -15.07
C LEU A 32 -5.45 -5.85 -15.64
N SER A 33 -4.89 -6.73 -14.79
CA SER A 33 -4.09 -7.91 -15.17
C SER A 33 -2.87 -7.60 -16.04
N ASP A 34 -2.39 -6.35 -16.04
CA ASP A 34 -1.26 -5.86 -16.81
C ASP A 34 0.03 -5.80 -15.99
N TRP A 35 -0.07 -5.78 -14.66
CA TRP A 35 1.05 -5.84 -13.72
C TRP A 35 0.87 -6.88 -12.62
N LEU A 36 1.99 -7.52 -12.26
CA LEU A 36 2.14 -8.42 -11.12
C LEU A 36 3.13 -7.80 -10.12
N VAL A 37 2.73 -7.70 -8.85
CA VAL A 37 3.63 -7.34 -7.75
C VAL A 37 4.02 -8.57 -6.95
N TYR A 38 5.28 -8.62 -6.53
CA TYR A 38 5.83 -9.75 -5.78
C TYR A 38 7.06 -9.32 -5.00
N LEU A 39 7.36 -10.06 -3.94
CA LEU A 39 8.55 -9.84 -3.14
C LEU A 39 9.66 -10.79 -3.59
N ALA A 40 10.88 -10.29 -3.77
CA ALA A 40 12.00 -11.11 -4.23
C ALA A 40 13.36 -10.62 -3.75
N LEU A 41 14.31 -11.55 -3.60
CA LEU A 41 15.74 -11.24 -3.50
C LEU A 41 16.34 -11.21 -4.91
N GLN A 42 16.39 -10.03 -5.53
CA GLN A 42 17.05 -9.82 -6.83
C GLN A 42 18.40 -9.11 -6.72
N GLY A 43 18.68 -8.46 -5.58
CA GLY A 43 19.97 -7.85 -5.24
C GLY A 43 20.63 -8.48 -3.99
N PRO A 44 21.85 -8.02 -3.65
CA PRO A 44 22.48 -8.40 -2.39
C PRO A 44 21.75 -7.73 -1.22
N GLY A 45 21.24 -8.51 -0.26
CA GLY A 45 20.63 -7.99 0.97
C GLY A 45 19.24 -8.53 1.27
N LEU A 46 18.28 -7.62 1.47
CA LEU A 46 16.93 -7.90 1.97
C LEU A 46 15.95 -8.26 0.84
N LEU A 47 14.76 -8.72 1.25
CA LEU A 47 13.62 -8.93 0.36
C LEU A 47 13.07 -7.56 -0.09
N GLU A 48 12.88 -7.40 -1.39
CA GLU A 48 12.47 -6.15 -2.03
C GLU A 48 11.13 -6.34 -2.75
N LEU A 49 10.40 -5.25 -3.00
CA LEU A 49 9.13 -5.28 -3.73
C LEU A 49 9.36 -4.95 -5.20
N HIS A 50 8.92 -5.85 -6.06
CA HIS A 50 9.10 -5.76 -7.50
C HIS A 50 7.76 -5.81 -8.23
N ALA A 51 7.68 -5.10 -9.34
CA ALA A 51 6.59 -5.14 -10.31
C ALA A 51 7.10 -5.71 -11.63
N ALA A 52 6.32 -6.61 -12.22
CA ALA A 52 6.56 -7.10 -13.57
C ALA A 52 5.33 -6.89 -14.45
N SER A 53 5.53 -6.43 -15.68
CA SER A 53 4.44 -6.34 -16.65
C SER A 53 4.01 -7.76 -17.07
N ALA A 54 2.74 -7.94 -17.41
CA ALA A 54 2.15 -9.24 -17.74
C ALA A 54 2.81 -9.91 -18.96
N ASP A 55 3.34 -9.09 -19.88
CA ASP A 55 4.08 -9.46 -21.07
C ASP A 55 5.59 -9.68 -20.82
N GLY A 56 6.06 -9.44 -19.59
CA GLY A 56 7.46 -9.56 -19.19
C GLY A 56 8.41 -8.51 -19.78
N ALA A 57 7.90 -7.48 -20.46
CA ALA A 57 8.71 -6.41 -21.04
C ALA A 57 9.35 -5.51 -19.98
N SER A 58 8.76 -5.40 -18.79
CA SER A 58 9.24 -4.59 -17.67
C SER A 58 9.35 -5.43 -16.40
N ASN A 59 10.42 -5.19 -15.65
CA ASN A 59 10.62 -5.70 -14.30
C ASN A 59 11.35 -4.64 -13.49
N VAL A 60 10.66 -4.03 -12.52
CA VAL A 60 11.15 -2.87 -11.79
C VAL A 60 11.07 -3.10 -10.30
N LYS A 61 12.08 -2.60 -9.59
CA LYS A 61 12.04 -2.45 -8.14
C LYS A 61 11.17 -1.24 -7.79
N ILE A 62 10.20 -1.42 -6.90
CA ILE A 62 9.21 -0.40 -6.51
C ILE A 62 9.62 0.31 -5.22
N ASP A 63 10.23 -0.42 -4.28
CA ASP A 63 10.71 0.15 -3.04
C ASP A 63 12.01 0.96 -3.24
N GLY A 64 12.24 1.92 -2.35
CA GLY A 64 13.36 2.84 -2.45
C GLY A 64 14.74 2.19 -2.25
N THR A 65 15.76 3.02 -2.12
CA THR A 65 17.10 2.56 -1.68
C THR A 65 17.02 2.08 -0.23
N MET A 66 17.62 0.91 0.02
CA MET A 66 17.48 0.08 1.23
C MET A 66 17.07 0.80 2.52
N GLY A 67 15.91 0.39 3.02
CA GLY A 67 15.38 0.49 4.37
C GLY A 67 14.63 -0.80 4.68
N ALA A 68 14.70 -1.27 5.92
CA ALA A 68 14.31 -2.65 6.24
C ALA A 68 12.79 -2.87 6.16
N PHE A 69 12.45 -4.11 5.78
CA PHE A 69 11.19 -4.75 6.09
C PHE A 69 9.94 -4.14 5.43
N ILE A 70 9.61 -4.68 4.26
CA ILE A 70 8.23 -4.68 3.76
C ILE A 70 7.54 -5.85 4.43
N VAL A 71 6.39 -5.65 5.09
CA VAL A 71 5.63 -6.74 5.75
C VAL A 71 5.06 -7.66 4.66
N PRO A 72 5.65 -8.85 4.40
CA PRO A 72 5.23 -9.70 3.30
C PRO A 72 3.92 -10.39 3.65
N GLY A 73 2.91 -10.28 2.78
CA GLY A 73 1.83 -11.25 2.73
C GLY A 73 0.72 -11.11 3.79
N GLU A 74 0.62 -9.97 4.46
CA GLU A 74 -0.54 -9.63 5.30
C GLU A 74 -1.54 -8.67 4.64
N GLY A 75 -1.42 -8.42 3.32
CA GLY A 75 -2.42 -7.65 2.57
C GLY A 75 -2.24 -6.13 2.66
N ILE A 76 -0.99 -5.66 2.78
CA ILE A 76 -0.66 -4.24 2.83
C ILE A 76 -0.21 -3.65 1.47
N GLU A 77 -0.05 -4.47 0.44
CA GLU A 77 0.01 -4.01 -0.95
C GLU A 77 -1.39 -4.02 -1.56
N LEU A 78 -1.98 -2.84 -1.69
CA LEU A 78 -3.36 -2.67 -2.17
C LEU A 78 -3.36 -1.93 -3.49
N TRP A 79 -3.75 -2.64 -4.55
CA TRP A 79 -4.02 -2.01 -5.83
C TRP A 79 -5.22 -1.07 -5.72
N SER A 80 -5.11 0.09 -6.37
CA SER A 80 -6.26 0.95 -6.62
C SER A 80 -7.36 0.15 -7.33
N PRO A 81 -8.65 0.33 -6.98
CA PRO A 81 -9.76 -0.39 -7.63
C PRO A 81 -9.81 -0.21 -9.15
N LEU A 82 -9.34 0.94 -9.65
CA LEU A 82 -9.25 1.23 -11.09
C LEU A 82 -7.99 0.66 -11.75
N GLY A 83 -7.10 0.04 -10.97
CA GLY A 83 -5.79 -0.40 -11.39
C GLY A 83 -4.80 0.76 -11.58
N GLY A 84 -3.64 0.46 -12.15
CA GLY A 84 -2.62 1.45 -12.50
C GLY A 84 -1.81 2.04 -11.34
N GLN A 85 -2.26 1.87 -10.09
CA GLN A 85 -1.58 2.36 -8.89
C GLN A 85 -1.59 1.33 -7.77
N LEU A 86 -0.49 1.22 -7.02
CA LEU A 86 -0.32 0.32 -5.88
C LEU A 86 0.04 1.11 -4.63
N MET A 87 -0.78 0.99 -3.58
CA MET A 87 -0.40 1.46 -2.25
C MET A 87 0.43 0.38 -1.55
N TYR A 88 1.52 0.76 -0.87
CA TYR A 88 2.33 -0.13 -0.05
C TYR A 88 2.89 0.62 1.16
N ILE A 89 3.30 -0.14 2.18
CA ILE A 89 3.92 0.38 3.39
C ILE A 89 5.43 0.09 3.36
N TYR A 90 6.25 1.06 3.74
CA TYR A 90 7.70 0.98 3.64
C TYR A 90 8.40 1.64 4.83
N ASP A 91 9.23 0.89 5.56
CA ASP A 91 10.18 1.45 6.53
C ASP A 91 11.51 1.73 5.81
N GLN A 92 11.72 2.99 5.45
CA GLN A 92 12.91 3.42 4.70
C GLN A 92 14.20 3.44 5.55
N ALA A 93 14.11 3.56 6.87
CA ALA A 93 15.27 3.73 7.73
C ALA A 93 15.62 2.50 8.56
N ALA A 94 14.81 1.43 8.48
CA ALA A 94 14.90 0.26 9.35
C ALA A 94 14.76 0.62 10.84
N ASP A 95 14.05 1.69 11.15
CA ASP A 95 13.90 2.24 12.51
C ASP A 95 12.51 1.95 13.11
N GLY A 96 11.68 1.18 12.40
CA GLY A 96 10.31 0.87 12.78
C GLY A 96 9.32 1.95 12.39
N ILE A 97 9.73 2.98 11.64
CA ILE A 97 8.87 4.06 11.17
C ILE A 97 8.43 3.77 9.73
N PHE A 98 7.13 3.54 9.55
CA PHE A 98 6.53 3.02 8.33
C PHE A 98 5.77 4.07 7.53
N ASP A 99 6.21 4.36 6.31
CA ASP A 99 5.51 5.28 5.42
C ASP A 99 4.54 4.59 4.47
N ILE A 100 3.47 5.30 4.11
CA ILE A 100 2.56 4.87 3.04
C ILE A 100 3.03 5.51 1.74
N HIS A 101 3.25 4.66 0.75
CA HIS A 101 3.67 5.04 -0.59
C HIS A 101 2.64 4.57 -1.62
N VAL A 102 2.55 5.30 -2.72
CA VAL A 102 1.81 4.93 -3.91
C VAL A 102 2.78 4.82 -5.07
N TRP A 103 2.82 3.65 -5.71
CA TRP A 103 3.52 3.43 -6.97
C TRP A 103 2.56 3.56 -8.14
N ASP A 104 2.97 4.30 -9.17
CA ASP A 104 2.20 4.52 -10.38
C ASP A 104 2.81 3.76 -11.56
N THR A 105 2.03 2.90 -12.20
CA THR A 105 2.46 2.02 -13.30
C THR A 105 2.90 2.77 -14.56
N THR A 106 2.38 3.98 -14.80
CA THR A 106 2.65 4.76 -16.01
C THR A 106 3.97 5.50 -15.88
N SER A 107 4.16 6.19 -14.75
CA SER A 107 5.41 6.89 -14.45
C SER A 107 6.52 5.96 -13.96
N GLN A 108 6.15 4.78 -13.45
CA GLN A 108 7.00 3.83 -12.74
C GLN A 108 7.68 4.42 -11.50
N MET A 109 7.09 5.46 -10.92
CA MET A 109 7.61 6.17 -9.75
C MET A 109 6.76 5.91 -8.51
N SER A 110 7.41 5.91 -7.35
CA SER A 110 6.76 5.82 -6.04
C SER A 110 6.74 7.19 -5.36
N THR A 111 5.60 7.57 -4.82
CA THR A 111 5.38 8.82 -4.08
C THR A 111 4.96 8.49 -2.65
N ARG A 112 5.64 9.07 -1.65
CA ARG A 112 5.18 9.02 -0.27
C ARG A 112 3.92 9.88 -0.13
N ILE A 113 2.85 9.29 0.42
CA ILE A 113 1.59 10.01 0.66
C ILE A 113 1.31 10.24 2.14
N SER A 114 1.94 9.49 3.05
CA SER A 114 1.81 9.69 4.50
C SER A 114 2.48 10.98 4.97
N GLN A 115 2.01 11.51 6.10
CA GLN A 115 2.73 12.56 6.82
C GLN A 115 4.05 12.03 7.41
N ALA A 116 4.95 12.95 7.75
CA ALA A 116 6.17 12.65 8.49
C ALA A 116 5.84 11.91 9.79
N GLN A 117 6.06 10.59 9.81
CA GLN A 117 5.84 9.80 11.01
C GLN A 117 6.88 10.16 12.07
N VAL A 118 6.43 10.28 13.32
CA VAL A 118 7.25 10.84 14.41
C VAL A 118 7.72 9.77 15.40
N THR A 119 7.15 8.56 15.45
CA THR A 119 7.66 7.39 16.22
C THR A 119 6.60 6.29 16.36
N GLY A 120 7.03 5.03 16.48
CA GLY A 120 6.26 3.92 17.08
C GLY A 120 6.17 2.66 16.22
N ASP A 121 5.98 1.50 16.85
CA ASP A 121 5.71 0.19 16.23
C ASP A 121 4.28 0.10 15.62
N ASN A 122 3.80 1.20 15.06
CA ASN A 122 2.45 1.30 14.52
C ASN A 122 2.51 1.14 13.00
N LEU A 123 2.21 -0.08 12.54
CA LEU A 123 1.78 -0.28 11.16
C LEU A 123 0.53 0.59 10.95
N PRO A 124 0.48 1.48 9.94
CA PRO A 124 -0.77 2.11 9.59
C PRO A 124 -1.77 0.98 9.30
N ASP A 125 -2.89 0.94 10.05
CA ASP A 125 -3.92 -0.10 10.07
C ASP A 125 -4.72 -0.17 8.75
N HIS A 126 -4.02 -0.22 7.62
CA HIS A 126 -4.50 -0.33 6.24
C HIS A 126 -5.10 0.98 5.71
N GLY A 127 -4.35 1.65 4.83
CA GLY A 127 -4.95 2.69 4.01
C GLY A 127 -6.01 2.08 3.09
N ILE A 128 -7.10 2.79 2.82
CA ILE A 128 -8.14 2.33 1.90
C ILE A 128 -8.31 3.30 0.74
N TRP A 129 -8.32 2.76 -0.47
CA TRP A 129 -8.59 3.52 -1.68
C TRP A 129 -10.05 3.95 -1.74
N SER A 130 -10.30 5.15 -2.24
CA SER A 130 -11.61 5.51 -2.78
C SER A 130 -11.94 4.64 -4.00
N ASP A 131 -13.23 4.39 -4.25
CA ASP A 131 -13.67 3.58 -5.40
C ASP A 131 -13.17 4.12 -6.76
N ASP A 132 -12.98 5.44 -6.85
CA ASP A 132 -12.44 6.12 -8.02
C ASP A 132 -10.91 6.13 -8.09
N GLY A 133 -10.22 5.51 -7.12
CA GLY A 133 -8.78 5.42 -7.06
C GLY A 133 -8.05 6.75 -6.87
N SER A 134 -8.75 7.86 -6.63
CA SER A 134 -8.11 9.19 -6.57
C SER A 134 -7.58 9.55 -5.18
N ARG A 135 -8.04 8.85 -4.13
CA ARG A 135 -7.73 9.17 -2.74
C ARG A 135 -7.49 7.93 -1.91
N ILE A 136 -6.79 8.14 -0.80
CA ILE A 136 -6.52 7.13 0.22
C ILE A 136 -6.88 7.71 1.59
N ALA A 137 -7.69 6.97 2.34
CA ALA A 137 -7.92 7.21 3.75
C ALA A 137 -6.92 6.42 4.58
N TYR A 138 -6.34 6.99 5.62
CA TYR A 138 -5.48 6.23 6.53
C TYR A 138 -5.49 6.82 7.95
N VAL A 139 -5.20 5.99 8.94
CA VAL A 139 -5.08 6.41 10.34
C VAL A 139 -3.61 6.68 10.67
N PHE A 140 -3.36 7.76 11.39
CA PHE A 140 -2.06 8.13 11.93
C PHE A 140 -2.12 8.20 13.46
N GLU A 141 -1.21 7.50 14.11
CA GLU A 141 -1.13 7.41 15.57
C GLU A 141 0.25 7.82 16.07
N PRO A 142 0.46 9.11 16.38
CA PRO A 142 1.72 9.57 16.95
C PRO A 142 1.86 9.12 18.41
N ALA A 143 3.08 8.77 18.82
CA ALA A 143 3.37 8.37 20.19
C ALA A 143 2.94 9.45 21.21
N GLY A 144 2.07 9.08 22.14
CA GLY A 144 1.59 9.97 23.21
C GLY A 144 0.48 10.95 22.80
N ALA A 145 -0.12 10.80 21.63
CA ALA A 145 -1.25 11.59 21.16
C ALA A 145 -2.38 10.71 20.60
N PRO A 146 -3.63 11.21 20.51
CA PRO A 146 -4.74 10.44 19.95
C PRO A 146 -4.55 10.15 18.46
N ALA A 147 -5.15 9.05 18.01
CA ALA A 147 -5.24 8.67 16.61
C ALA A 147 -6.02 9.71 15.80
N SER A 148 -5.52 10.00 14.59
CA SER A 148 -6.15 10.92 13.64
C SER A 148 -6.38 10.25 12.29
N LEU A 149 -7.52 10.53 11.66
CA LEU A 149 -7.86 10.10 10.32
C LEU A 149 -7.39 11.13 9.30
N PHE A 150 -6.70 10.66 8.27
CA PHE A 150 -6.19 11.45 7.17
C PHE A 150 -6.80 11.03 5.84
N LEU A 151 -6.91 12.01 4.95
CA LEU A 151 -7.30 11.85 3.57
C LEU A 151 -6.19 12.40 2.67
N ALA A 152 -5.54 11.52 1.93
CA ALA A 152 -4.50 11.87 0.97
C ALA A 152 -4.99 11.69 -0.48
N SER A 153 -4.51 12.51 -1.39
CA SER A 153 -4.60 12.24 -2.83
C SER A 153 -3.57 11.18 -3.22
N ALA A 154 -3.91 10.36 -4.21
CA ALA A 154 -3.04 9.28 -4.70
C ALA A 154 -1.69 9.78 -5.25
N ASP A 155 -1.66 11.02 -5.75
CA ASP A 155 -0.45 11.70 -6.24
C ASP A 155 0.40 12.34 -5.14
N GLY A 156 -0.04 12.28 -3.87
CA GLY A 156 0.65 12.85 -2.72
C GLY A 156 0.62 14.38 -2.63
N LEU A 157 -0.09 15.08 -3.52
CA LEU A 157 -0.15 16.55 -3.53
C LEU A 157 -1.05 17.13 -2.43
N VAL A 158 -2.00 16.34 -1.94
CA VAL A 158 -2.93 16.71 -0.88
C VAL A 158 -2.87 15.66 0.22
N ASN A 159 -2.73 16.11 1.47
CA ASN A 159 -2.86 15.26 2.64
C ASN A 159 -3.46 16.08 3.78
N GLN A 160 -4.69 15.74 4.18
CA GLN A 160 -5.49 16.51 5.11
C GLN A 160 -5.98 15.64 6.27
N GLU A 161 -5.84 16.14 7.50
CA GLU A 161 -6.48 15.57 8.67
C GLU A 161 -7.99 15.88 8.67
N ILE A 162 -8.82 14.86 8.88
CA ILE A 162 -10.29 14.98 8.84
C ILE A 162 -10.99 14.53 10.13
N THR A 163 -10.24 14.11 11.16
CA THR A 163 -10.75 13.70 12.48
C THR A 163 -11.74 14.72 13.06
N ASP A 164 -11.36 15.99 13.05
CA ASP A 164 -12.17 17.09 13.60
C ASP A 164 -13.44 17.35 12.79
N THR A 165 -13.41 17.06 11.48
CA THR A 165 -14.53 17.30 10.58
C THR A 165 -15.60 16.21 10.68
N LEU A 166 -15.18 14.97 10.92
CA LEU A 166 -16.08 13.81 10.93
C LEU A 166 -16.55 13.43 12.33
N LEU A 167 -15.75 13.64 13.38
CA LEU A 167 -15.97 13.03 14.69
C LEU A 167 -16.18 14.04 15.83
N ASN A 168 -16.33 15.34 15.54
CA ASN A 168 -16.48 16.40 16.55
C ASN A 168 -15.40 16.31 17.65
N ASN A 169 -14.15 16.10 17.25
CA ASN A 169 -12.99 16.00 18.15
C ASN A 169 -13.05 14.82 19.14
N ARG A 170 -13.76 13.75 18.77
CA ARG A 170 -13.68 12.46 19.48
C ARG A 170 -12.46 11.68 18.98
N PRO A 171 -11.70 11.03 19.88
CA PRO A 171 -10.60 10.17 19.45
C PRO A 171 -11.14 9.05 18.55
N VAL A 172 -10.43 8.76 17.47
CA VAL A 172 -10.69 7.60 16.62
C VAL A 172 -10.35 6.36 17.43
N SER A 173 -11.35 5.74 18.07
CA SER A 173 -11.15 4.54 18.88
C SER A 173 -11.41 3.24 18.12
N GLU A 174 -11.90 3.31 16.88
CA GLU A 174 -12.28 2.12 16.11
C GLU A 174 -11.71 2.13 14.68
N ARG A 175 -11.28 0.93 14.27
CA ARG A 175 -10.54 0.62 13.04
C ARG A 175 -11.43 0.48 11.79
N PHE A 176 -12.64 1.05 11.81
CA PHE A 176 -13.65 0.79 10.80
C PHE A 176 -14.10 2.09 10.14
N PHE A 177 -13.44 2.43 9.05
CA PHE A 177 -13.89 3.45 8.10
C PHE A 177 -14.09 2.80 6.75
N ASN A 178 -15.10 3.25 6.02
CA ASN A 178 -15.31 2.84 4.65
C ASN A 178 -15.77 4.01 3.79
N TRP A 179 -15.51 3.91 2.50
CA TRP A 179 -16.06 4.83 1.53
C TRP A 179 -17.55 4.54 1.32
N SER A 180 -18.36 5.58 1.27
CA SER A 180 -19.72 5.47 0.75
C SER A 180 -19.72 5.59 -0.78
N PRO A 181 -20.72 4.99 -1.47
CA PRO A 181 -20.85 5.14 -2.91
C PRO A 181 -20.97 6.63 -3.26
N GLY A 182 -19.93 7.20 -3.89
CA GLY A 182 -19.89 8.64 -4.18
C GLY A 182 -18.76 9.45 -3.53
N VAL A 183 -17.67 8.81 -3.06
CA VAL A 183 -16.42 9.49 -2.64
C VAL A 183 -16.52 10.22 -1.28
N GLU A 184 -17.53 9.93 -0.46
CA GLU A 184 -17.57 10.43 0.92
C GLU A 184 -17.16 9.32 1.90
N MET A 185 -16.18 9.60 2.75
CA MET A 185 -15.83 8.71 3.87
C MET A 185 -16.93 8.71 4.93
N ARG A 186 -17.23 7.53 5.48
CA ARG A 186 -18.15 7.39 6.62
C ARG A 186 -17.48 6.61 7.75
N SER A 187 -17.78 6.99 8.99
CA SER A 187 -17.52 6.18 10.17
C SER A 187 -18.69 5.23 10.39
N ASP A 188 -18.43 3.93 10.54
CA ASP A 188 -19.46 2.99 10.95
C ASP A 188 -19.58 3.05 12.48
N GLU A 189 -20.63 3.71 12.99
CA GLU A 189 -20.92 3.74 14.42
C GLU A 189 -21.47 2.35 14.81
N ALA A 190 -20.62 1.46 15.32
CA ALA A 190 -21.09 0.24 15.95
C ALA A 190 -21.97 0.65 17.14
N ALA A 191 -23.26 0.33 17.05
CA ALA A 191 -24.25 0.69 18.05
C ALA A 191 -23.88 0.07 19.42
N PHE A 192 -23.20 0.84 20.27
CA PHE A 192 -23.07 0.50 21.67
C PHE A 192 -24.42 0.75 22.37
N SER A 193 -25.13 -0.33 22.69
CA SER A 193 -26.13 -0.29 23.76
C SER A 193 -25.40 -0.25 25.10
N PRO A 194 -25.59 0.77 25.94
CA PRO A 194 -24.99 0.79 27.27
C PRO A 194 -25.66 -0.23 28.20
N PRO A 195 -24.95 -0.79 29.19
CA PRO A 195 -25.54 -1.59 30.27
C PRO A 195 -26.39 -0.77 31.25
#